data_AF-A0A120I1B6-F1
#
_entry.id   AF-A0A120I1B6-F1
#
_cell.length_a   1.000
_cell.length_b   1.000
_cell.length_c   1.000
_cell.angle_alpha   90.00
_cell.angle_beta   90.00
_cell.angle_gamma   90.00
#
_symmetry.space_group_name_H-M   'P 1'
#
loop_
_entity.id
_entity.type
_entity.pdbx_description
1 polymer ?
#
loop_
_entity_poly.entity_id
_entity_poly.type
_entity_poly.pdbx_seq_one_letter_code
_entity_poly.pdbx_strand_id
1 'polypeptide(L)'
;MGDTGAQGGVSRVALAWALQGAEAARTATEARLRGIRSVLAALEPEAASGLPGVVPGWHSPAAAVYAEQLRGLHAELAGILASVHAAEASAWRELAGWQGECERLGGLLRAAGSAGG
;
A
#
# COMPACT_ATOMS: atom_id res chain seq x y z
N MET A 1 44.72 27.84 -16.71
CA MET A 1 44.33 26.96 -15.58
C MET A 1 43.31 27.72 -14.76
N GLY A 2 42.03 27.42 -14.95
CA GLY A 2 40.93 28.01 -14.22
C GLY A 2 39.91 26.92 -13.99
N ASP A 3 40.14 26.14 -12.95
CA ASP A 3 39.26 25.05 -12.53
C ASP A 3 38.74 25.41 -11.14
N THR A 4 37.73 26.28 -11.11
CA THR A 4 36.87 26.43 -9.94
C THR A 4 35.60 25.66 -10.25
N GLY A 5 35.68 24.36 -9.95
CA GLY A 5 34.56 23.44 -10.00
C GLY A 5 33.35 24.03 -9.27
N ALA A 6 32.38 24.47 -10.05
CA ALA A 6 31.00 24.56 -9.60
C ALA A 6 30.51 23.12 -9.39
N GLN A 7 30.88 22.51 -8.26
CA GLN A 7 30.21 21.33 -7.78
C GLN A 7 28.76 21.75 -7.55
N GLY A 8 27.87 21.32 -8.44
CA GLY A 8 26.44 21.58 -8.42
C GLY A 8 25.81 20.95 -7.19
N GLY A 9 25.96 21.59 -6.04
CA GLY A 9 25.29 21.23 -4.81
C GLY A 9 23.79 21.48 -4.98
N VAL A 10 22.98 20.45 -4.74
CA VAL A 10 21.53 20.60 -4.65
C VAL A 10 21.24 21.67 -3.60
N SER A 11 20.62 22.77 -4.01
CA SER A 11 20.31 23.89 -3.12
C SER A 11 19.51 23.42 -1.91
N ARG A 12 19.78 23.99 -0.73
CA ARG A 12 19.03 23.71 0.51
C ARG A 12 17.52 23.91 0.33
N VAL A 13 17.12 24.86 -0.50
CA VAL A 13 15.72 25.11 -0.86
C VAL A 13 15.15 23.94 -1.66
N ALA A 14 15.91 23.39 -2.61
CA ALA A 14 15.49 22.21 -3.38
C ALA A 14 15.36 20.96 -2.49
N LEU A 15 16.27 20.77 -1.51
CA LEU A 15 16.15 19.70 -0.52
C LEU A 15 14.91 19.86 0.38
N ALA A 16 14.59 21.08 0.79
CA ALA A 16 13.38 21.35 1.59
C ALA A 16 12.10 21.04 0.81
N TRP A 17 12.02 21.45 -0.46
CA TRP A 17 10.88 21.11 -1.33
C TRP A 17 10.75 19.60 -1.55
N ALA A 18 11.87 18.91 -1.79
CA ALA A 18 11.86 17.45 -1.93
C ALA A 18 11.36 16.76 -0.66
N LEU A 19 11.79 17.22 0.52
CA LEU A 19 11.36 16.67 1.80
C LEU A 19 9.85 16.87 2.01
N GLN A 20 9.35 18.08 1.76
CA GLN A 20 7.92 18.35 1.85
C GLN A 20 7.10 17.45 0.91
N GLY A 21 7.60 17.21 -0.31
CA GLY A 21 7.00 16.28 -1.26
C GLY A 21 6.96 14.84 -0.74
N ALA A 22 8.08 14.36 -0.17
CA ALA A 22 8.17 13.02 0.42
C ALA A 22 7.23 12.86 1.63
N GLU A 23 7.12 13.88 2.49
CA GLU A 23 6.20 13.89 3.63
C GLU A 23 4.73 13.86 3.19
N ALA A 24 4.38 14.60 2.13
CA ALA A 24 3.05 14.57 1.53
C ALA A 24 2.74 13.19 0.94
N ALA A 25 3.70 12.58 0.23
CA ALA A 25 3.55 11.24 -0.33
C ALA A 25 3.37 10.19 0.79
N ARG A 26 4.19 10.24 1.84
CA ARG A 26 4.07 9.38 3.03
C ARG A 26 2.66 9.45 3.62
N THR A 27 2.17 10.67 3.84
CA THR A 27 0.83 10.92 4.42
C THR A 27 -0.28 10.36 3.52
N ALA A 28 -0.15 10.52 2.20
CA ALA A 28 -1.10 9.95 1.24
C ALA A 28 -1.08 8.42 1.26
N THR A 29 0.10 7.79 1.33
CA THR A 29 0.23 6.33 1.43
C THR A 29 -0.38 5.80 2.74
N GLU A 30 -0.18 6.50 3.87
CA GLU A 30 -0.82 6.17 5.16
C GLU A 30 -2.35 6.26 5.10
N ALA A 31 -2.89 7.29 4.44
CA ALA A 31 -4.33 7.43 4.23
C ALA A 31 -4.89 6.29 3.37
N ARG A 32 -4.20 5.94 2.28
CA ARG A 32 -4.56 4.81 1.42
C ARG A 32 -4.53 3.48 2.19
N LEU A 33 -3.51 3.27 3.00
CA LEU A 33 -3.37 2.07 3.83
C LEU A 33 -4.51 1.93 4.85
N ARG A 34 -4.92 3.03 5.50
CA ARG A 34 -6.13 3.05 6.35
C ARG A 34 -7.39 2.67 5.57
N GLY A 35 -7.55 3.19 4.36
CA GLY A 35 -8.66 2.82 3.48
C GLY A 35 -8.68 1.32 3.16
N ILE A 36 -7.54 0.76 2.75
CA ILE A 36 -7.40 -0.69 2.46
C ILE A 36 -7.76 -1.52 3.69
N ARG A 37 -7.23 -1.18 4.86
CA ARG A 37 -7.53 -1.89 6.11
C ARG A 37 -8.99 -1.79 6.52
N SER A 38 -9.66 -0.66 6.23
CA SER A 38 -11.11 -0.54 6.45
C SER A 38 -11.91 -1.45 5.52
N VAL A 39 -11.46 -1.64 4.28
CA VAL A 39 -12.08 -2.58 3.33
C VAL A 39 -11.89 -4.02 3.80
N LEU A 40 -10.67 -4.39 4.22
CA LEU A 40 -10.41 -5.73 4.79
C LEU A 40 -11.28 -5.99 6.02
N ALA A 41 -11.38 -5.04 6.95
CA ALA A 41 -12.21 -5.18 8.14
C ALA A 41 -13.70 -5.37 7.82
N ALA A 42 -14.17 -4.93 6.64
CA ALA A 42 -15.54 -5.15 6.18
C ALA A 42 -15.70 -6.50 5.44
N LEU A 43 -14.69 -6.94 4.69
CA LEU A 43 -14.75 -8.15 3.87
C LEU A 43 -14.40 -9.44 4.63
N GLU A 44 -13.45 -9.37 5.57
CA GLU A 44 -13.00 -10.56 6.34
C GLU A 44 -14.14 -11.22 7.13
N PRO A 45 -15.05 -10.49 7.81
CA PRO A 45 -16.19 -11.10 8.48
C PRO A 45 -17.15 -11.80 7.52
N GLU A 46 -17.38 -11.24 6.32
CA GLU A 46 -18.25 -11.84 5.29
C GLU A 46 -17.66 -13.12 4.72
N ALA A 47 -16.33 -13.20 4.62
CA ALA A 47 -15.65 -14.43 4.23
C ALA A 47 -15.59 -15.47 5.37
N ALA A 48 -15.51 -15.01 6.61
CA ALA A 48 -15.49 -15.88 7.79
C ALA A 48 -16.88 -16.42 8.18
N SER A 49 -17.95 -15.65 7.93
CA SER A 49 -19.34 -16.08 8.15
C SER A 49 -19.75 -17.21 7.22
N GLY A 50 -19.03 -17.36 6.10
CA GLY A 50 -19.10 -18.47 5.16
C GLY A 50 -20.36 -18.39 4.29
N LEU A 51 -20.19 -18.43 2.95
CA LEU A 51 -21.35 -18.67 2.10
C LEU A 51 -21.93 -20.06 2.45
N PRO A 52 -23.26 -20.23 2.43
CA PRO A 52 -23.90 -21.48 2.82
C PRO A 52 -23.33 -22.63 2.01
N GLY A 53 -22.92 -23.73 2.66
CA GLY A 53 -22.43 -24.93 1.98
C GLY A 53 -23.51 -25.61 1.14
N VAL A 54 -23.09 -26.54 0.27
CA VAL A 54 -24.03 -27.39 -0.47
C VAL A 54 -24.88 -28.18 0.52
N VAL A 55 -26.21 -28.17 0.35
CA VAL A 55 -27.14 -28.89 1.24
C VAL A 55 -26.93 -30.40 1.09
N PRO A 56 -26.54 -31.11 2.17
CA PRO A 56 -26.35 -32.55 2.12
C PRO A 56 -27.63 -33.28 1.72
N GLY A 57 -27.54 -34.25 0.80
CA GLY A 57 -28.68 -35.07 0.39
C GLY A 57 -29.48 -34.51 -0.79
N TRP A 58 -29.18 -33.30 -1.27
CA TRP A 58 -29.86 -32.73 -2.44
C TRP A 58 -29.24 -33.25 -3.76
N HIS A 59 -29.83 -34.32 -4.31
CA HIS A 59 -29.32 -35.00 -5.50
C HIS A 59 -30.17 -34.66 -6.74
N SER A 60 -30.20 -33.38 -7.12
CA SER A 60 -30.90 -32.93 -8.33
C SER A 60 -29.94 -32.20 -9.29
N PRO A 61 -30.23 -32.16 -10.60
CA PRO A 61 -29.47 -31.31 -11.54
C PRO A 61 -29.42 -29.85 -11.08
N ALA A 62 -30.49 -29.33 -10.48
CA ALA A 62 -30.52 -27.99 -9.91
C ALA A 62 -29.53 -27.82 -8.73
N ALA A 63 -29.39 -28.85 -7.89
CA ALA A 63 -28.42 -28.86 -6.80
C ALA A 63 -26.97 -28.80 -7.31
N ALA A 64 -26.66 -29.51 -8.41
CA ALA A 64 -25.35 -29.47 -9.02
C ALA A 64 -25.01 -28.07 -9.57
N VAL A 65 -25.96 -27.42 -10.26
CA VAL A 65 -25.81 -26.04 -10.75
C VAL A 65 -25.61 -25.07 -9.59
N TYR A 66 -26.41 -25.17 -8.53
CA TYR A 66 -26.26 -24.35 -7.33
C TYR A 66 -24.88 -24.52 -6.67
N ALA A 67 -24.41 -25.77 -6.54
CA ALA A 67 -23.10 -26.07 -5.97
C ALA A 67 -21.93 -25.49 -6.79
N GLU A 68 -22.03 -25.49 -8.13
CA GLU A 68 -21.06 -24.84 -9.01
C GLU A 68 -21.08 -23.31 -8.85
N GLN A 69 -22.27 -22.70 -8.82
CA GLN A 69 -22.41 -21.25 -8.61
C GLN A 69 -21.81 -20.83 -7.28
N LEU A 70 -22.11 -21.57 -6.21
CA LEU A 70 -21.57 -21.34 -4.88
C LEU A 70 -20.04 -21.47 -4.84
N ARG A 71 -19.47 -22.46 -5.54
CA ARG A 71 -18.00 -22.59 -5.68
C ARG A 71 -17.39 -21.42 -6.43
N GLY A 72 -18.06 -20.95 -7.49
CA GLY A 72 -17.66 -19.74 -8.22
C GLY A 72 -17.59 -18.51 -7.32
N LEU A 73 -18.65 -18.27 -6.54
CA LEU A 73 -18.71 -17.15 -5.60
C LEU A 73 -17.64 -17.24 -4.51
N HIS A 74 -17.40 -18.43 -3.96
CA HIS A 74 -16.30 -18.64 -3.00
C HIS A 74 -14.93 -18.32 -3.60
N ALA A 75 -14.66 -18.78 -4.82
CA ALA A 75 -13.41 -18.50 -5.51
C ALA A 75 -13.23 -17.01 -5.82
N GLU A 76 -14.30 -16.34 -6.23
CA GLU A 76 -14.30 -14.89 -6.48
C GLU A 76 -14.00 -14.09 -5.20
N LEU A 77 -14.68 -14.41 -4.10
CA LEU A 77 -14.44 -13.77 -2.80
C LEU A 77 -12.99 -13.97 -2.33
N ALA A 78 -12.46 -15.18 -2.45
CA ALA A 78 -11.07 -15.48 -2.13
C ALA A 78 -10.09 -14.68 -3.01
N GLY A 79 -10.39 -14.54 -4.30
CA GLY A 79 -9.59 -13.73 -5.23
C GLY A 79 -9.60 -12.24 -4.89
N ILE A 80 -10.76 -11.70 -4.49
CA ILE A 80 -10.89 -10.31 -4.04
C ILE A 80 -10.05 -10.09 -2.79
N LEU A 81 -10.19 -10.93 -1.76
CA LEU A 81 -9.41 -10.83 -0.52
C LEU A 81 -7.90 -10.91 -0.78
N ALA A 82 -7.46 -11.86 -1.61
CA ALA A 82 -6.06 -11.98 -1.99
C ALA A 82 -5.55 -10.69 -2.68
N SER A 83 -6.35 -10.09 -3.56
CA SER A 83 -6.01 -8.84 -4.24
C SER A 83 -5.91 -7.66 -3.27
N VAL A 84 -6.81 -7.57 -2.29
CA VAL A 84 -6.78 -6.50 -1.28
C VAL A 84 -5.58 -6.65 -0.34
N HIS A 85 -5.25 -7.86 0.11
CA HIS A 85 -4.03 -8.10 0.89
C HIS A 85 -2.75 -7.81 0.09
N ALA A 86 -2.72 -8.13 -1.20
CA ALA A 86 -1.60 -7.76 -2.07
C ALA A 86 -1.44 -6.23 -2.17
N ALA A 87 -2.56 -5.50 -2.27
CA ALA A 87 -2.56 -4.05 -2.25
C ALA A 87 -2.07 -3.50 -0.89
N GLU A 88 -2.48 -4.10 0.23
CA GLU A 88 -2.01 -3.75 1.57
C GLU A 88 -0.49 -3.92 1.68
N ALA A 89 0.03 -5.09 1.30
CA ALA A 89 1.45 -5.39 1.34
C ALA A 89 2.27 -4.43 0.46
N SER A 90 1.73 -4.06 -0.71
CA SER A 90 2.33 -3.05 -1.59
C SER A 90 2.38 -1.67 -0.93
N ALA A 91 1.28 -1.24 -0.30
CA ALA A 91 1.22 0.04 0.39
C ALA A 91 2.18 0.12 1.59
N TRP A 92 2.39 -0.98 2.32
CA TRP A 92 3.41 -1.05 3.37
C TRP A 92 4.83 -0.85 2.84
N ARG A 93 5.19 -1.51 1.73
CA ARG A 93 6.51 -1.34 1.10
C ARG A 93 6.72 0.10 0.62
N GLU A 94 5.70 0.68 0.00
CA GLU A 94 5.74 2.07 -0.44
C GLU A 94 5.92 3.03 0.73
N LEU A 95 5.19 2.82 1.84
CA LEU A 95 5.31 3.64 3.05
C LEU A 95 6.72 3.58 3.64
N ALA A 96 7.31 2.38 3.75
CA ALA A 96 8.67 2.22 4.21
C ALA A 96 9.68 2.95 3.30
N GLY A 97 9.47 2.92 1.99
CA GLY A 97 10.26 3.67 1.02
C GLY A 97 10.20 5.18 1.25
N TRP A 98 8.99 5.74 1.45
CA TRP A 98 8.81 7.16 1.73
C TRP A 98 9.39 7.58 3.08
N GLN A 99 9.32 6.74 4.11
CA GLN A 99 9.96 6.98 5.39
C GLN A 99 11.48 7.08 5.26
N GLY A 100 12.11 6.12 4.57
CA GLY A 100 13.55 6.15 4.30
C GLY A 100 13.97 7.38 3.49
N GLU A 101 13.16 7.81 2.52
CA GLU A 101 13.42 9.02 1.75
C GLU A 101 13.32 10.29 2.61
N CYS A 102 12.32 10.39 3.49
CA CYS A 102 12.22 11.51 4.43
C CYS A 102 13.45 11.58 5.35
N GLU A 103 13.89 10.44 5.88
CA GLU A 103 15.09 10.36 6.74
C GLU A 103 16.35 10.80 5.99
N ARG A 104 16.53 10.31 4.76
CA ARG A 104 17.65 10.67 3.88
C ARG A 104 17.68 12.16 3.59
N LEU A 105 16.56 12.73 3.13
CA LEU A 105 16.45 14.16 2.81
C LEU A 105 16.64 15.04 4.06
N GLY A 106 16.06 14.65 5.20
CA GLY A 106 16.27 15.33 6.47
C GLY A 106 17.73 15.31 6.93
N GLY A 107 18.44 14.19 6.71
CA GLY A 107 19.88 14.08 6.96
C GLY A 107 20.71 15.03 6.09
N LEU A 108 20.44 15.07 4.78
CA LEU A 108 21.10 15.97 3.84
C LEU A 108 20.87 17.45 4.19
N LEU A 109 19.65 17.81 4.58
CA LEU A 109 19.31 19.18 4.95
C LEU A 109 20.03 19.64 6.24
N ARG A 110 20.20 18.75 7.22
CA ARG A 110 21.00 19.02 8.44
C ARG A 110 22.49 19.16 8.14
N ALA A 111 23.04 18.30 7.27
CA ALA A 111 24.44 18.37 6.85
C ALA A 111 24.74 19.69 6.09
N ALA A 112 23.82 20.10 5.20
CA ALA A 112 23.94 21.37 4.49
C ALA A 112 23.85 22.60 5.43
N GLY A 113 23.16 22.49 6.56
CA GLY A 113 23.06 23.55 7.56
C GLY A 113 24.28 23.67 8.48
N SER A 114 25.10 22.63 8.59
CA SER A 114 26.30 22.60 9.47
C SER A 114 27.58 23.03 8.76
N ALA A 115 27.59 23.08 7.42
CA ALA A 115 28.74 23.51 6.61
C ALA A 115 28.83 25.02 6.35
N GLY A 116 27.89 25.83 6.87
CA GLY A 116 27.81 27.28 6.63
C GLY A 116 27.76 28.13 7.90
N GLY A 117 28.17 27.57 9.05
CA GLY A 117 28.27 28.26 10.34
C GLY A 117 29.71 28.59 10.69
#